data_AF-B7EV41-F1
#
_entry.id   AF-B7EV41-F1
#
_cell.length_a   1.000
_cell.length_b   1.000
_cell.length_c   1.000
_cell.angle_alpha   90.00
_cell.angle_beta   90.00
_cell.angle_gamma   90.00
#
_symmetry.space_group_name_H-M   'P 1'
#
loop_
_entity.id
_entity.type
_entity.pdbx_description
1 polymer ?
#
loop_
_entity_poly.entity_id
_entity_poly.type
_entity_poly.pdbx_seq_one_letter_code
_entity_poly.pdbx_strand_id
1 'polypeptide(L)'
;MHGVAHFTTPFSYHCLDSMHSAINGLLPHEIRVREISAAKPEFHARTSTRSKIYHYKIYNGPVMDPFHNHYAYHSAYKLNSQAMREAAKHFVGTHDFTSFANAVHNDRVRSPIKKIMRFDVIEMGAILQLEIEGTGFLYRQVRNMVALLLQVGREALPPDIVAKIIAARDRKELAKVALSAPPHGLYLMSVNYDKEMLQPPEGAPHISFGRTHQISKCKLLFY
;
A
#
# COMPACT_ATOMS: atom_id res chain seq x y z
N MET A 1 5.03 -1.84 7.39
CA MET A 1 4.89 -2.35 6.01
C MET A 1 4.71 -3.86 6.08
N HIS A 2 3.71 -4.43 5.42
CA HIS A 2 3.36 -5.86 5.51
C HIS A 2 3.26 -6.46 4.10
N GLY A 3 4.38 -6.93 3.57
CA GLY A 3 4.40 -7.77 2.38
C GLY A 3 4.03 -9.21 2.74
N VAL A 4 3.44 -9.93 1.79
CA VAL A 4 3.15 -11.36 1.91
C VAL A 4 3.79 -12.08 0.74
N ALA A 5 4.50 -13.16 1.05
CA ALA A 5 5.11 -14.06 0.08
C ALA A 5 4.65 -15.50 0.37
N HIS A 6 4.70 -16.36 -0.63
CA HIS A 6 4.47 -17.79 -0.48
C HIS A 6 5.55 -18.53 -1.27
N PHE A 7 5.86 -19.75 -0.83
CA PHE A 7 6.82 -20.64 -1.46
C PHE A 7 6.45 -22.08 -1.09
N THR A 8 6.97 -23.02 -1.86
CA THR A 8 6.83 -24.46 -1.61
C THR A 8 8.17 -25.02 -1.16
N THR A 9 8.14 -26.04 -0.29
CA THR A 9 9.33 -26.76 0.17
C THR A 9 9.21 -28.23 -0.19
N PRO A 10 10.32 -28.93 -0.49
CA PRO A 10 10.30 -30.35 -0.82
C PRO A 10 10.17 -31.25 0.41
N PHE A 11 10.22 -30.68 1.61
CA PHE A 11 10.09 -31.37 2.89
C PHE A 11 9.03 -30.69 3.77
N SER A 12 8.46 -31.46 4.68
CA SER A 12 7.51 -30.98 5.69
C SER A 12 8.25 -30.57 6.96
N TYR A 13 7.80 -29.47 7.57
CA TYR A 13 8.30 -29.04 8.88
C TYR A 13 7.32 -29.45 9.97
N HIS A 14 7.81 -30.07 11.04
CA HIS A 14 7.02 -30.37 12.23
C HIS A 14 6.81 -29.12 13.13
N CYS A 15 7.71 -28.15 13.04
CA CYS A 15 7.63 -26.86 13.74
C CYS A 15 8.26 -25.75 12.90
N LEU A 16 7.61 -24.59 12.84
CA LEU A 16 8.06 -23.45 12.05
C LEU A 16 9.01 -22.51 12.80
N ASP A 17 9.17 -22.63 14.12
CA ASP A 17 9.98 -21.68 14.92
C ASP A 17 11.46 -21.65 14.53
N SER A 18 12.04 -22.83 14.29
CA SER A 18 13.44 -22.95 13.84
C SER A 18 13.62 -22.31 12.47
N MET A 19 12.69 -22.55 11.54
CA MET A 19 12.71 -21.95 10.21
C MET A 19 12.55 -20.42 10.27
N HIS A 20 11.59 -19.94 11.06
CA HIS A 20 11.35 -18.52 11.25
C HIS A 20 12.60 -17.81 11.79
N SER A 21 13.24 -18.40 12.80
CA SER A 21 14.47 -17.88 13.40
C SER A 21 15.63 -17.88 12.39
N ALA A 22 15.80 -18.97 11.65
CA ALA A 22 16.87 -19.11 10.65
C ALA A 22 16.74 -18.07 9.53
N ILE A 23 15.53 -17.88 8.97
CA ILE A 23 15.29 -16.89 7.92
C ILE A 23 15.63 -15.49 8.44
N ASN A 24 15.14 -15.10 9.62
CA ASN A 24 15.45 -13.80 10.19
C ASN A 24 16.93 -13.61 10.54
N GLY A 25 17.67 -14.69 10.82
CA GLY A 25 19.12 -14.65 11.02
C GLY A 25 19.93 -14.46 9.73
N LEU A 26 19.38 -14.82 8.57
CA LEU A 26 20.03 -14.68 7.26
C LEU A 26 19.66 -13.38 6.53
N LEU A 27 18.53 -12.76 6.87
CA LEU A 27 18.05 -11.55 6.22
C LEU A 27 18.81 -10.29 6.69
N PRO A 28 19.01 -9.30 5.79
CA PRO A 28 19.54 -7.99 6.17
C PRO A 28 18.60 -7.29 7.16
N HIS A 29 19.12 -6.32 7.93
CA HIS A 29 18.41 -5.74 9.08
C HIS A 29 17.06 -5.06 8.75
N GLU A 30 16.92 -4.62 7.51
CA GLU A 30 15.76 -3.91 6.98
C GLU A 30 14.61 -4.85 6.60
N ILE A 31 14.87 -6.16 6.48
CA ILE A 31 13.89 -7.17 6.09
C ILE A 31 13.67 -8.15 7.23
N ARG A 32 12.41 -8.28 7.66
CA ARG A 32 12.02 -9.20 8.73
C ARG A 32 10.79 -9.99 8.33
N VAL A 33 10.87 -11.32 8.50
CA VAL A 33 9.69 -12.18 8.53
C VAL A 33 9.04 -11.99 9.88
N ARG A 34 7.78 -11.58 9.89
CA ARG A 34 7.01 -11.34 11.12
C ARG A 34 6.17 -12.55 11.54
N GLU A 35 5.80 -13.36 10.56
CA GLU A 35 4.90 -14.50 10.71
C GLU A 35 5.24 -15.50 9.62
N ILE A 36 5.22 -16.78 9.97
CA ILE A 36 5.26 -17.88 9.02
C ILE A 36 4.17 -18.89 9.38
N SER A 37 3.40 -19.30 8.38
CA SER A 37 2.30 -20.25 8.52
C SER A 37 2.31 -21.21 7.34
N ALA A 38 1.84 -22.44 7.57
CA ALA A 38 1.37 -23.26 6.47
C ALA A 38 0.17 -22.57 5.80
N ALA A 39 0.03 -22.77 4.50
CA ALA A 39 -1.10 -22.29 3.73
C ALA A 39 -1.67 -23.45 2.90
N LYS A 40 -2.92 -23.30 2.44
CA LYS A 40 -3.52 -24.26 1.52
C LYS A 40 -2.70 -24.35 0.22
N PRO A 41 -2.63 -25.52 -0.44
CA PRO A 41 -1.89 -25.66 -1.71
C PRO A 41 -2.34 -24.69 -2.81
N GLU A 42 -3.61 -24.28 -2.78
CA GLU A 42 -4.20 -23.34 -3.74
C GLU A 42 -3.91 -21.87 -3.40
N PHE A 43 -3.35 -21.58 -2.23
CA PHE A 43 -3.02 -20.22 -1.82
C PHE A 43 -1.90 -19.66 -2.69
N HIS A 44 -2.12 -18.47 -3.22
CA HIS A 44 -1.11 -17.74 -3.95
C HIS A 44 -1.13 -16.26 -3.54
N ALA A 45 -0.03 -15.81 -2.93
CA ALA A 45 0.07 -14.50 -2.27
C ALA A 45 -0.35 -13.31 -3.14
N ARG A 46 -0.27 -13.41 -4.47
CA ARG A 46 -0.67 -12.35 -5.40
C ARG A 46 -2.10 -12.46 -5.93
N THR A 47 -2.62 -13.67 -6.16
CA THR A 47 -3.88 -13.88 -6.91
C THR A 47 -5.03 -14.19 -5.98
N SER A 48 -4.76 -14.73 -4.80
CA SER A 48 -5.75 -14.92 -3.73
C SER A 48 -6.08 -13.60 -2.99
N THR A 49 -5.40 -12.50 -3.31
CA THR A 49 -5.63 -11.20 -2.65
C THR A 49 -7.04 -10.65 -2.95
N ARG A 50 -7.74 -10.22 -1.91
CA ARG A 50 -9.02 -9.51 -1.99
C ARG A 50 -8.87 -8.00 -2.04
N SER A 51 -8.05 -7.44 -1.17
CA SER A 51 -7.71 -6.01 -1.20
C SER A 51 -6.32 -5.74 -0.65
N LYS A 52 -5.80 -4.55 -0.94
CA LYS A 52 -4.55 -4.03 -0.38
C LYS A 52 -4.81 -2.65 0.20
N ILE A 53 -4.23 -2.39 1.36
CA ILE A 53 -4.27 -1.08 2.00
C ILE A 53 -2.88 -0.46 1.87
N TYR A 54 -2.81 0.72 1.27
CA TYR A 54 -1.60 1.53 1.21
C TYR A 54 -1.78 2.80 2.04
N HIS A 55 -0.73 3.20 2.76
CA HIS A 55 -0.63 4.55 3.30
C HIS A 55 0.38 5.34 2.48
N TYR A 56 0.08 6.60 2.21
CA TYR A 56 1.07 7.57 1.80
C TYR A 56 1.14 8.69 2.84
N LYS A 57 2.30 8.88 3.45
CA LYS A 57 2.51 9.93 4.47
C LYS A 57 3.08 11.19 3.83
N ILE A 58 2.42 12.31 4.08
CA ILE A 58 2.90 13.65 3.75
C ILE A 58 3.17 14.36 5.06
N TYR A 59 4.39 14.86 5.25
CA TYR A 59 4.70 15.78 6.32
C TYR A 59 4.36 17.20 5.87
N ASN A 60 3.44 17.86 6.56
CA ASN A 60 2.93 19.19 6.23
C ASN A 60 3.18 20.24 7.32
N GLY A 61 4.24 20.05 8.11
CA GLY A 61 4.82 21.09 8.95
C GLY A 61 5.76 22.03 8.17
N PRO A 62 6.04 23.23 8.71
CA PRO A 62 6.90 24.23 8.06
C PRO A 62 8.35 23.74 7.92
N VAL A 63 8.84 22.95 8.87
CA VAL A 63 10.18 22.35 8.86
C VAL A 63 10.03 20.85 9.04
N MET A 64 10.70 20.09 8.17
CA MET A 64 10.70 18.63 8.21
C MET A 64 11.36 18.12 9.50
N ASP A 65 10.67 17.25 10.21
CA ASP A 65 11.29 16.49 11.30
C ASP A 65 12.30 15.47 10.71
N PRO A 66 13.59 15.51 11.12
CA PRO A 66 14.60 14.58 10.64
C PRO A 66 14.23 13.10 10.78
N PHE A 67 13.45 12.73 11.81
CA PHE A 67 13.02 11.34 12.05
C PHE A 67 12.00 10.86 11.01
N HIS A 68 11.36 11.79 10.30
CA HIS A 68 10.37 11.48 9.27
C HIS A 68 10.95 11.51 7.85
N ASN A 69 12.20 11.98 7.65
CA ASN A 69 12.71 12.33 6.31
C ASN A 69 12.67 11.16 5.32
N HIS A 70 12.97 9.95 5.80
CA HIS A 70 12.97 8.74 4.98
C HIS A 70 11.59 8.09 4.88
N TYR A 71 10.58 8.65 5.55
CA TYR A 71 9.32 7.98 5.83
C TYR A 71 8.06 8.81 5.50
N ALA A 72 8.22 10.07 5.14
CA ALA A 72 7.13 10.93 4.71
C ALA A 72 7.64 11.92 3.67
N TYR A 73 6.80 12.24 2.69
CA TYR A 73 7.10 13.30 1.74
C TYR A 73 6.88 14.66 2.40
N HIS A 74 7.91 15.51 2.45
CA HIS A 74 7.74 16.88 2.93
C HIS A 74 7.07 17.75 1.86
N SER A 75 5.90 18.30 2.19
CA SER A 75 5.30 19.37 1.41
C SER A 75 5.72 20.73 1.97
N ALA A 76 6.42 21.52 1.15
CA ALA A 76 6.78 22.90 1.49
C ALA A 76 5.55 23.85 1.51
N TYR A 77 4.45 23.45 0.89
CA TYR A 77 3.20 24.21 0.88
C TYR A 77 2.25 23.65 1.93
N LYS A 78 1.56 24.53 2.66
CA LYS A 78 0.41 24.15 3.48
C LYS A 78 -0.68 23.55 2.57
N LEU A 79 -1.20 22.39 2.94
CA LEU A 79 -2.17 21.67 2.13
C LEU A 79 -3.59 21.86 2.71
N ASN A 80 -4.55 22.12 1.85
CA ASN A 80 -5.96 22.06 2.15
C ASN A 80 -6.41 20.59 2.16
N SER A 81 -6.43 19.98 3.36
CA SER A 81 -6.88 18.59 3.56
C SER A 81 -8.34 18.37 3.15
N GLN A 82 -9.18 19.40 3.28
CA GLN A 82 -10.59 19.33 2.91
C GLN A 82 -10.78 19.21 1.39
N ALA A 83 -10.09 20.04 0.61
CA ALA A 83 -10.07 19.93 -0.85
C ALA A 83 -9.52 18.57 -1.30
N MET A 84 -8.49 18.06 -0.63
CA MET A 84 -7.96 16.71 -0.89
C MET A 84 -8.99 15.62 -0.58
N ARG A 85 -9.76 15.72 0.52
CA ARG A 85 -10.86 14.80 0.84
C ARG A 85 -11.94 14.81 -0.23
N GLU A 86 -12.30 15.99 -0.74
CA GLU A 86 -13.29 16.13 -1.82
C GLU A 86 -12.80 15.47 -3.11
N ALA A 87 -11.55 15.73 -3.50
CA ALA A 87 -10.94 15.11 -4.67
C ALA A 87 -10.80 13.58 -4.53
N ALA A 88 -10.45 13.10 -3.33
CA ALA A 88 -10.27 11.67 -3.06
C ALA A 88 -11.54 10.85 -3.32
N LYS A 89 -12.73 11.44 -3.07
CA LYS A 89 -14.03 10.79 -3.32
C LYS A 89 -14.19 10.37 -4.79
N HIS A 90 -13.67 11.14 -5.74
CA HIS A 90 -13.77 10.83 -7.17
C HIS A 90 -12.97 9.58 -7.58
N PHE A 91 -12.00 9.15 -6.77
CA PHE A 91 -11.28 7.90 -7.01
C PHE A 91 -12.05 6.65 -6.56
N VAL A 92 -12.98 6.78 -5.61
CA VAL A 92 -13.72 5.65 -5.05
C VAL A 92 -14.66 5.06 -6.10
N GLY A 93 -14.76 3.74 -6.13
CA GLY A 93 -15.53 3.00 -7.13
C GLY A 93 -14.64 2.25 -8.13
N THR A 94 -15.25 1.82 -9.24
CA THR A 94 -14.59 1.04 -10.28
C THR A 94 -14.33 1.94 -11.49
N HIS A 95 -13.05 2.11 -11.83
CA HIS A 95 -12.64 3.01 -12.90
C HIS A 95 -11.54 2.38 -13.76
N ASP A 96 -11.41 2.88 -14.99
CA ASP A 96 -10.22 2.68 -15.80
C ASP A 96 -9.12 3.65 -15.33
N PHE A 97 -8.04 3.11 -14.76
CA PHE A 97 -6.93 3.90 -14.21
C PHE A 97 -5.77 4.11 -15.18
N THR A 98 -5.99 4.01 -16.50
CA THR A 98 -4.94 4.22 -17.51
C THR A 98 -4.22 5.56 -17.33
N SER A 99 -4.95 6.65 -17.02
CA SER A 99 -4.34 7.97 -16.74
C SER A 99 -3.39 7.99 -15.55
N PHE A 100 -3.50 7.00 -14.65
CA PHE A 100 -2.67 6.86 -13.45
C PHE A 100 -1.65 5.71 -13.57
N ALA A 101 -1.62 5.00 -14.70
CA ALA A 101 -0.68 3.93 -14.96
C ALA A 101 0.57 4.46 -15.66
N ASN A 102 1.75 4.04 -15.21
CA ASN A 102 2.94 4.17 -16.03
C ASN A 102 2.98 2.98 -16.99
N ALA A 103 3.30 3.23 -18.27
CA ALA A 103 3.51 2.17 -19.26
C ALA A 103 4.59 1.20 -18.73
N VAL A 104 4.30 -0.09 -18.80
CA VAL A 104 5.28 -1.15 -18.52
C VAL A 104 5.50 -1.88 -19.84
N HIS A 105 6.75 -1.96 -20.31
CA HIS A 105 7.15 -2.67 -21.53
C HIS A 105 7.05 -4.21 -21.44
N ASN A 106 6.25 -4.77 -20.52
CA ASN A 106 6.14 -6.22 -20.35
C ASN A 106 4.72 -6.71 -20.63
N ASP A 107 4.62 -7.68 -21.54
CA ASP A 107 3.47 -8.32 -22.21
C ASP A 107 2.44 -9.05 -21.32
N ARG A 108 2.26 -8.63 -20.06
CA ARG A 108 1.14 -9.11 -19.23
C ARG A 108 0.21 -7.95 -18.97
N VAL A 109 -0.66 -7.66 -19.95
CA VAL A 109 -1.70 -6.64 -19.89
C VAL A 109 -2.60 -6.90 -18.68
N ARG A 110 -2.26 -6.31 -17.53
CA ARG A 110 -3.17 -6.28 -16.39
C ARG A 110 -4.27 -5.30 -16.75
N SER A 111 -5.52 -5.72 -16.62
CA SER A 111 -6.68 -4.85 -16.84
C SER A 111 -6.46 -3.50 -16.12
N PRO A 112 -6.58 -2.35 -16.81
CA PRO A 112 -6.44 -1.04 -16.19
C PRO A 112 -7.64 -0.71 -15.28
N ILE A 113 -8.70 -1.52 -15.35
CA ILE A 113 -9.87 -1.39 -14.50
C ILE A 113 -9.52 -1.88 -13.09
N LYS A 114 -9.67 -0.99 -12.10
CA LYS A 114 -9.45 -1.30 -10.68
C LYS A 114 -10.62 -0.74 -9.87
N LYS A 115 -10.86 -1.35 -8.71
CA LYS A 115 -11.82 -0.86 -7.73
C LYS A 115 -11.07 -0.29 -6.54
N ILE A 116 -11.27 1.00 -6.29
CA ILE A 116 -10.89 1.64 -5.02
C ILE A 116 -12.09 1.54 -4.10
N MET A 117 -11.89 0.87 -2.97
CA MET A 117 -12.94 0.65 -1.97
C MET A 117 -13.03 1.84 -1.02
N ARG A 118 -11.89 2.45 -0.70
CA ARG A 118 -11.78 3.58 0.23
C ARG A 118 -10.56 4.41 -0.09
N PHE A 119 -10.67 5.73 0.06
CA PHE A 119 -9.56 6.66 -0.06
C PHE A 119 -9.77 7.81 0.94
N ASP A 120 -9.12 7.69 2.09
CA ASP A 120 -9.24 8.64 3.19
C ASP A 120 -8.02 9.57 3.25
N VAL A 121 -8.25 10.81 3.68
CA VAL A 121 -7.21 11.80 3.97
C VAL A 121 -7.34 12.18 5.45
N ILE A 122 -6.39 11.70 6.26
CA ILE A 122 -6.44 11.69 7.71
C ILE A 122 -5.36 12.63 8.25
N GLU A 123 -5.76 13.57 9.10
CA GLU A 123 -4.85 14.51 9.76
C GLU A 123 -4.35 13.93 11.09
N MET A 124 -3.04 13.89 11.27
CA MET A 124 -2.34 13.32 12.41
C MET A 124 -1.22 14.28 12.86
N GLY A 125 -1.62 15.44 13.37
CA GLY A 125 -0.68 16.52 13.68
C GLY A 125 -0.02 17.06 12.41
N ALA A 126 1.31 17.00 12.34
CA ALA A 126 2.07 17.43 11.16
C ALA A 126 2.01 16.42 9.99
N ILE A 127 1.50 15.20 10.21
CA ILE A 127 1.36 14.20 9.15
C ILE A 127 -0.05 14.24 8.58
N LEU A 128 -0.14 14.33 7.26
CA LEU A 128 -1.32 14.01 6.49
C LEU A 128 -1.15 12.61 5.90
N GLN A 129 -1.95 11.66 6.38
CA GLN A 129 -1.94 10.28 5.91
C GLN A 129 -3.03 10.07 4.87
N LEU A 130 -2.63 9.64 3.68
CA LEU A 130 -3.53 9.19 2.63
C LEU A 130 -3.65 7.68 2.74
N GLU A 131 -4.82 7.17 3.10
CA GLU A 131 -5.09 5.74 3.25
C GLU A 131 -5.97 5.25 2.10
N ILE A 132 -5.47 4.31 1.31
CA ILE A 132 -6.13 3.82 0.10
C ILE A 132 -6.29 2.32 0.17
N GLU A 133 -7.54 1.86 0.09
CA GLU A 133 -7.88 0.46 -0.06
C GLU A 133 -8.42 0.17 -1.46
N GLY A 134 -7.90 -0.87 -2.11
CA GLY A 134 -8.40 -1.29 -3.41
C GLY A 134 -8.12 -2.76 -3.71
N THR A 135 -8.82 -3.31 -4.71
CA THR A 135 -8.69 -4.71 -5.13
C THR A 135 -7.34 -5.02 -5.80
N GLY A 136 -6.63 -3.97 -6.21
CA GLY A 136 -5.30 -4.03 -6.78
C GLY A 136 -4.89 -2.66 -7.30
N PHE A 137 -3.62 -2.51 -7.65
CA PHE A 137 -3.08 -1.26 -8.17
C PHE A 137 -2.17 -1.53 -9.36
N LEU A 138 -2.23 -0.66 -10.36
CA LEU A 138 -1.31 -0.61 -11.49
C LEU A 138 0.05 -0.08 -11.02
N TYR A 139 1.08 -0.27 -11.85
CA TYR A 139 2.41 0.21 -11.54
C TYR A 139 2.40 1.74 -11.34
N ARG A 140 2.85 2.18 -10.17
CA ARG A 140 2.88 3.59 -9.70
C ARG A 140 1.51 4.27 -9.51
N GLN A 141 0.40 3.55 -9.65
CA GLN A 141 -0.95 4.14 -9.55
C GLN A 141 -1.15 4.95 -8.28
N VAL A 142 -0.85 4.39 -7.10
CA VAL A 142 -1.03 5.10 -5.82
C VAL A 142 -0.24 6.42 -5.78
N ARG A 143 1.02 6.40 -6.20
CA ARG A 143 1.89 7.60 -6.21
C ARG A 143 1.40 8.65 -7.21
N ASN A 144 0.81 8.22 -8.32
CA ASN A 144 0.21 9.12 -9.31
C ASN A 144 -1.10 9.74 -8.81
N MET A 145 -1.94 8.98 -8.08
CA MET A 145 -3.13 9.53 -7.43
C MET A 145 -2.76 10.55 -6.35
N VAL A 146 -1.80 10.21 -5.50
CA VAL A 146 -1.24 11.12 -4.48
C VAL A 146 -0.68 12.39 -5.11
N ALA A 147 0.03 12.29 -6.24
CA ALA A 147 0.56 13.45 -6.94
C ALA A 147 -0.51 14.44 -7.38
N LEU A 148 -1.65 13.95 -7.88
CA LEU A 148 -2.77 14.81 -8.26
C LEU A 148 -3.42 15.44 -7.01
N LEU A 149 -3.61 14.67 -5.94
CA LEU A 149 -4.12 15.20 -4.68
C LEU A 149 -3.20 16.25 -4.06
N LEU A 150 -1.88 16.15 -4.24
CA LEU A 150 -0.94 17.20 -3.82
C LEU A 150 -1.19 18.52 -4.56
N GLN A 151 -1.54 18.49 -5.85
CA GLN A 151 -1.88 19.71 -6.59
C GLN A 151 -3.22 20.30 -6.13
N VAL A 152 -4.22 19.45 -5.86
CA VAL A 152 -5.49 19.90 -5.29
C VAL A 152 -5.31 20.46 -3.88
N GLY A 153 -4.49 19.82 -3.05
CA GLY A 153 -4.20 20.29 -1.70
C GLY A 153 -3.45 21.61 -1.67
N ARG A 154 -2.66 21.91 -2.71
CA ARG A 154 -2.06 23.24 -2.92
C ARG A 154 -3.04 24.28 -3.46
N GLU A 155 -4.30 23.89 -3.69
CA GLU A 155 -5.33 24.69 -4.34
C GLU A 155 -4.95 25.15 -5.75
N ALA A 156 -3.94 24.50 -6.37
CA ALA A 156 -3.50 24.79 -7.73
C ALA A 156 -4.45 24.20 -8.78
N LEU A 157 -5.23 23.18 -8.40
CA LEU A 157 -6.25 22.54 -9.22
C LEU A 157 -7.53 22.35 -8.41
N PRO A 158 -8.71 22.47 -9.04
CA PRO A 158 -9.98 22.20 -8.37
C PRO A 158 -10.16 20.69 -8.10
N PRO A 159 -10.92 20.29 -7.07
CA PRO A 159 -11.12 18.88 -6.72
C PRO A 159 -11.72 18.01 -7.85
N ASP A 160 -12.56 18.59 -8.70
CA ASP A 160 -13.24 17.90 -9.82
C ASP A 160 -12.27 17.46 -10.94
N ILE A 161 -11.01 17.92 -10.92
CA ILE A 161 -9.97 17.52 -11.87
C ILE A 161 -9.75 16.00 -11.88
N VAL A 162 -9.93 15.33 -10.74
CA VAL A 162 -9.75 13.89 -10.61
C VAL A 162 -10.67 13.14 -11.58
N ALA A 163 -11.96 13.52 -11.63
CA ALA A 163 -12.93 12.90 -12.52
C ALA A 163 -12.55 13.12 -14.00
N LYS A 164 -12.06 14.32 -14.35
CA LYS A 164 -11.60 14.64 -15.71
C LYS A 164 -10.40 13.79 -16.12
N ILE A 165 -9.41 13.66 -15.25
CA ILE A 165 -8.21 12.85 -15.51
C ILE A 165 -8.57 11.36 -15.63
N ILE A 166 -9.46 10.82 -14.79
CA ILE A 166 -9.96 9.44 -14.93
C ILE A 166 -10.66 9.26 -16.29
N ALA A 167 -11.55 10.17 -16.66
CA ALA A 167 -12.32 10.10 -17.91
C ALA A 167 -11.45 10.14 -19.17
N ALA A 168 -10.31 10.84 -19.12
CA ALA A 168 -9.40 10.96 -20.26
C ALA A 168 -8.75 9.64 -20.68
N ARG A 169 -8.56 8.69 -19.74
CA ARG A 169 -7.85 7.41 -19.97
C ARG A 169 -6.50 7.55 -20.69
N ASP A 170 -5.82 8.67 -20.50
CA ASP A 170 -4.51 8.96 -21.09
C ASP A 170 -3.56 9.47 -20.00
N ARG A 171 -2.45 8.74 -19.82
CA ARG A 171 -1.41 9.09 -18.85
C ARG A 171 -0.80 10.47 -19.12
N LYS A 172 -0.82 10.95 -20.36
CA LYS A 172 -0.32 12.28 -20.73
C LYS A 172 -1.11 13.39 -20.06
N GLU A 173 -2.42 13.23 -19.85
CA GLU A 173 -3.24 14.26 -19.20
C GLU A 173 -2.80 14.49 -17.75
N LEU A 174 -2.55 13.42 -17.00
CA LEU A 174 -1.97 13.57 -15.65
C LEU A 174 -0.56 14.16 -15.71
N ALA A 175 0.24 13.81 -16.72
CA ALA A 175 1.63 14.28 -16.84
C ALA A 175 1.74 15.79 -17.06
N LYS A 176 0.71 16.43 -17.62
CA LYS A 176 0.65 17.89 -17.79
C LYS A 176 0.56 18.64 -16.46
N VAL A 177 0.01 18.02 -15.43
CA VAL A 177 -0.35 18.70 -14.18
C VAL A 177 0.37 18.15 -12.95
N ALA A 178 0.86 16.91 -12.98
CA ALA A 178 1.48 16.28 -11.82
C ALA A 178 2.61 15.28 -12.18
N LEU A 179 3.70 15.38 -11.43
CA LEU A 179 4.78 14.39 -11.41
C LEU A 179 4.53 13.36 -10.31
N SER A 180 4.84 12.10 -10.58
CA SER A 180 4.62 11.00 -9.63
C SER A 180 5.23 11.31 -8.27
N ALA A 181 4.45 11.18 -7.19
CA ALA A 181 4.92 11.49 -5.84
C ALA A 181 6.13 10.60 -5.49
N PRO A 182 7.10 11.05 -4.68
CA PRO A 182 8.26 10.24 -4.30
C PRO A 182 7.88 8.88 -3.64
N PRO A 183 8.72 7.84 -3.72
CA PRO A 183 8.35 6.51 -3.20
C PRO A 183 8.43 6.39 -1.68
N HIS A 184 9.28 7.16 -1.01
CA HIS A 184 9.63 6.96 0.41
C HIS A 184 8.47 7.23 1.38
N GLY A 185 7.43 7.97 0.95
CA GLY A 185 6.21 8.16 1.74
C GLY A 185 5.21 7.01 1.63
N LEU A 186 5.41 6.05 0.72
CA LEU A 186 4.44 4.98 0.41
C LEU A 186 4.72 3.70 1.19
N TYR A 187 3.67 3.16 1.81
CA TYR A 187 3.70 1.92 2.59
C TYR A 187 2.59 0.98 2.18
N LEU A 188 2.92 -0.29 1.93
CA LEU A 188 1.94 -1.36 1.93
C LEU A 188 1.63 -1.74 3.39
N MET A 189 0.42 -1.49 3.84
CA MET A 189 0.00 -1.70 5.23
C MET A 189 -0.67 -3.04 5.45
N SER A 190 -1.50 -3.48 4.52
CA SER A 190 -2.13 -4.80 4.59
C SER A 190 -2.34 -5.39 3.21
N VAL A 191 -2.32 -6.72 3.14
CA VAL A 191 -2.85 -7.51 2.04
C VAL A 191 -3.91 -8.41 2.63
N ASN A 192 -5.16 -8.20 2.23
CA ASN A 192 -6.30 -8.92 2.77
C ASN A 192 -6.62 -10.11 1.87
N TYR A 193 -6.88 -11.26 2.49
CA TYR A 193 -7.26 -12.53 1.85
C TYR A 193 -8.56 -13.03 2.46
N ASP A 194 -9.18 -14.02 1.83
CA ASP A 194 -10.27 -14.76 2.48
C ASP A 194 -9.74 -15.53 3.69
N LYS A 195 -10.50 -15.52 4.78
CA LYS A 195 -10.09 -16.19 6.03
C LYS A 195 -9.90 -17.69 5.80
N GLU A 196 -10.75 -18.29 4.98
CA GLU A 196 -10.72 -19.71 4.64
C GLU A 196 -9.42 -20.08 3.89
N MET A 197 -8.84 -19.15 3.13
CA MET A 197 -7.57 -19.38 2.42
C MET A 197 -6.35 -19.33 3.35
N LEU A 198 -6.48 -18.65 4.49
CA LEU A 198 -5.42 -18.51 5.49
C LEU A 198 -5.46 -19.59 6.57
N GLN A 199 -6.52 -20.41 6.61
CA GLN A 199 -6.59 -21.54 7.53
C GLN A 199 -5.58 -22.61 7.12
N PRO A 200 -4.65 -22.99 8.01
CA PRO A 200 -3.69 -24.05 7.70
C PRO A 200 -4.42 -25.39 7.55
N PRO A 201 -3.93 -26.30 6.69
CA PRO A 201 -4.46 -27.67 6.60
C PRO A 201 -4.42 -28.39 7.94
N GLU A 202 -5.29 -29.40 8.11
CA GLU A 202 -5.27 -30.25 9.30
C GLU A 202 -3.90 -30.94 9.45
N GLY A 203 -3.39 -31.00 10.69
CA GLY A 203 -2.06 -31.56 10.98
C GLY A 203 -0.87 -30.69 10.57
N ALA A 204 -1.09 -29.48 10.03
CA ALA A 204 -0.02 -28.55 9.74
C ALA A 204 0.64 -28.01 11.03
N PRO A 205 1.94 -27.66 10.98
CA PRO A 205 2.62 -27.07 12.11
C PRO A 205 1.97 -25.73 12.50
N HIS A 206 2.01 -25.42 13.79
CA HIS A 206 1.49 -24.16 14.31
C HIS A 206 2.17 -22.95 13.67
N ILE A 207 1.41 -21.87 13.53
CA ILE A 207 1.88 -20.56 13.08
C ILE A 207 2.99 -20.09 14.02
N SER A 208 4.12 -19.67 13.47
CA SER A 208 5.20 -19.06 14.24
C SER A 208 5.18 -17.54 14.09
N PHE A 209 5.09 -16.86 15.23
CA PHE A 209 5.24 -15.40 15.35
C PHE A 209 6.65 -14.99 15.84
N GLY A 210 7.57 -15.95 15.96
CA GLY A 210 8.92 -15.76 16.47
C GLY A 210 9.05 -16.17 17.95
N ARG A 211 10.29 -16.19 18.47
CA ARG A 211 10.63 -16.78 19.78
C ARG A 211 10.04 -16.04 20.98
N THR A 212 9.64 -14.77 20.84
CA THR A 212 8.99 -14.00 21.90
C THR A 212 7.49 -13.89 21.62
N HIS A 213 6.69 -14.65 22.36
CA HIS A 213 5.21 -14.71 22.30
C HIS A 213 4.49 -13.42 22.75
N GLN A 214 5.10 -12.23 22.64
CA GLN A 214 4.56 -10.96 23.12
C GLN A 214 4.15 -9.98 22.00
N ILE A 215 3.59 -10.48 20.90
CA ILE A 215 2.87 -9.61 19.95
C ILE A 215 1.40 -10.04 19.87
N SER A 216 0.73 -10.00 21.02
CA SER A 216 -0.73 -10.00 21.08
C SER A 216 -1.24 -8.64 20.63
N LYS A 217 -1.64 -8.55 19.35
CA LYS A 217 -2.16 -7.36 18.65
C LYS A 217 -1.13 -6.27 18.42
N CYS A 218 -0.75 -6.13 17.14
CA CYS A 218 -0.04 -4.97 16.61
C CYS A 218 -0.94 -3.72 16.66
N LYS A 219 -1.22 -3.18 17.86
CA LYS A 219 -1.48 -1.74 17.99
C LYS A 219 -0.11 -1.09 17.90
N LEU A 220 0.31 -0.73 16.69
CA LEU A 220 1.35 0.28 16.56
C LEU A 220 0.75 1.54 17.20
N LEU A 221 1.15 1.82 18.44
CA LEU A 221 1.01 3.15 18.99
C LEU A 221 1.75 4.06 18.02
N PHE A 222 0.98 4.96 17.45
CA PHE A 222 1.41 6.03 16.58
C PHE A 222 2.64 6.72 17.20
N TYR A 223 3.76 6.62 16.50
CA TYR A 223 4.83 7.59 16.57
C TYR A 223 4.93 8.23 15.19
#